data_AF-L0AZI5-F1
#
_entry.id   AF-L0AZI5-F1
#
_cell.length_a   1.000
_cell.length_b   1.000
_cell.length_c   1.000
_cell.angle_alpha   90.00
_cell.angle_beta   90.00
_cell.angle_gamma   90.00
#
_symmetry.space_group_name_H-M   'P 1'
#
loop_
_entity.id
_entity.type
_entity.pdbx_description
1 polymer ?
#
loop_
_entity_poly.entity_id
_entity_poly.type
_entity_poly.pdbx_seq_one_letter_code
_entity_poly.pdbx_strand_id
1 'polypeptide(L)'
;MTALFPPQVAIQLSQNQKVNRDGTVTYGEPSTGTGKIVTISVKKSFYPPDQGSTANLCRYTHTLYPGGTKVFKLAQVLDDDNKPISLITGGTPNVTSVSAYYWKDKPGETLLIEVVTIDYLGIITYYSKSSDRESWTKIYETRSPLTPEELETKLDDLVCQHYESVTLDLSSKNSKNLTDGISNYDNDSNNNTYCCAYHNGQGKITVNKGSVSCTEHFNDPSPTHPSSAPFFKHDITSGRTSKVAAIKYYPNSSGPRRRINIPDLADFQKGSLTLYVFHCTGEAPILIYVKGGPQEVDKKWFKKPNSSNGKYEDWTKVESLSIRPDELNGNIQCDQYKELVKELECKNHKDCPSSQHTSTAPESDPPTSPISPAALSEGTPDEAQAATETDASASDVSEAKPVITTATTGGVFAGYIVFGVFGGSGAAGLAGWKLYKNFKGDPWVRQI
;
A
#
# COMPACT_ATOMS: atom_id res chain seq x y z
N MET A 1 42.16 -11.15 32.66
CA MET A 1 41.46 -10.44 31.57
C MET A 1 40.21 -9.83 32.17
N THR A 2 40.03 -8.52 32.13
CA THR A 2 38.80 -7.90 32.61
C THR A 2 37.68 -8.17 31.61
N ALA A 3 36.63 -8.88 32.01
CA ALA A 3 35.48 -9.10 31.14
C ALA A 3 34.84 -7.75 30.83
N LEU A 4 34.93 -7.31 29.57
CA LEU A 4 34.25 -6.11 29.10
C LEU A 4 32.75 -6.40 29.02
N PHE A 5 32.04 -6.08 30.09
CA PHE A 5 30.58 -6.04 30.09
C PHE A 5 30.11 -5.09 28.96
N PRO A 6 29.10 -5.48 28.16
CA PRO A 6 28.50 -4.59 27.18
C PRO A 6 28.04 -3.29 27.84
N PRO A 7 28.23 -2.13 27.17
CA PRO A 7 27.74 -0.85 27.70
C PRO A 7 26.24 -0.90 27.95
N GLN A 8 25.79 -0.28 29.03
CA GLN A 8 24.36 -0.15 29.31
C GLN A 8 23.84 1.18 28.74
N VAL A 9 22.75 1.13 28.00
CA VAL A 9 22.26 2.21 27.11
C VAL A 9 20.76 2.41 27.28
N ALA A 10 20.30 3.66 27.34
CA ALA A 10 18.90 4.02 27.10
C ALA A 10 18.71 4.42 25.63
N ILE A 11 17.65 3.95 24.99
CA ILE A 11 17.32 4.35 23.61
C ILE A 11 16.28 5.45 23.65
N GLN A 12 16.58 6.61 23.08
CA GLN A 12 15.67 7.75 22.98
C GLN A 12 15.04 7.82 21.58
N LEU A 13 13.72 7.61 21.48
CA LEU A 13 13.00 7.68 20.20
C LEU A 13 12.80 9.11 19.70
N SER A 14 12.73 10.10 20.61
CA SER A 14 12.73 11.54 20.28
C SER A 14 13.88 11.99 19.37
N GLN A 15 15.01 11.27 19.37
CA GLN A 15 16.18 11.54 18.52
C GLN A 15 15.93 11.21 17.05
N ASN A 16 14.90 10.41 16.72
CA ASN A 16 14.54 10.03 15.36
C ASN A 16 14.15 11.26 14.51
N GLN A 17 13.53 12.28 15.12
CA GLN A 17 13.18 13.53 14.44
C GLN A 17 14.38 14.36 14.00
N LYS A 18 15.57 14.11 14.56
CA LYS A 18 16.83 14.79 14.21
C LYS A 18 17.54 14.13 13.03
N VAL A 19 17.04 13.00 12.53
CA VAL A 19 17.60 12.32 11.37
C VAL A 19 17.03 12.97 10.10
N ASN A 20 17.89 13.74 9.41
CA ASN A 20 17.62 14.27 8.06
C ASN A 20 17.19 13.14 7.10
N ARG A 21 16.55 13.49 5.96
CA ARG A 21 15.83 12.55 5.08
C ARG A 21 16.48 11.17 4.89
N ASP A 22 17.79 11.12 4.63
CA ASP A 22 18.57 9.88 4.45
C ASP A 22 19.81 9.82 5.38
N GLY A 23 19.74 10.53 6.51
CA GLY A 23 20.86 10.77 7.41
C GLY A 23 21.17 9.63 8.38
N THR A 24 22.30 9.78 9.05
CA THR A 24 22.60 9.14 10.33
C THR A 24 22.84 10.23 11.36
N VAL A 25 22.16 10.18 12.50
CA VAL A 25 22.47 11.04 13.65
C VAL A 25 23.10 10.22 14.77
N THR A 26 23.99 10.82 15.54
CA THR A 26 24.55 10.21 16.74
C THR A 26 24.19 11.00 17.99
N TYR A 27 23.78 10.31 19.05
CA TYR A 27 23.64 10.91 20.39
C TYR A 27 24.50 10.17 21.41
N GLY A 28 24.91 10.90 22.46
CA GLY A 28 25.71 10.36 23.56
C GLY A 28 24.84 10.02 24.75
N GLU A 29 24.89 8.77 25.18
CA GLU A 29 24.25 8.27 26.40
C GLU A 29 25.29 8.07 27.51
N PRO A 30 25.06 8.53 28.75
CA PRO A 30 25.89 8.14 29.87
C PRO A 30 25.70 6.65 30.16
N SER A 31 26.73 5.84 29.98
CA SER A 31 26.66 4.43 30.40
C SER A 31 26.51 4.36 31.91
N THR A 32 25.33 3.93 32.36
CA THR A 32 25.08 3.66 33.79
C THR A 32 26.14 2.70 34.33
N GLY A 33 26.82 3.10 35.40
CA GLY A 33 27.85 2.31 36.09
C GLY A 33 29.30 2.51 35.63
N THR A 34 29.58 3.18 34.50
CA THR A 34 30.99 3.40 34.05
C THR A 34 31.39 4.85 33.86
N GLY A 35 30.44 5.79 33.78
CA GLY A 35 30.70 7.19 33.47
C GLY A 35 31.19 7.45 32.04
N LYS A 36 31.39 6.40 31.24
CA LYS A 36 31.77 6.52 29.83
C LYS A 36 30.54 6.89 29.00
N ILE A 37 30.67 7.92 28.16
CA ILE A 37 29.66 8.25 27.17
C ILE A 37 29.71 7.20 26.06
N VAL A 38 28.55 6.65 25.71
CA VAL A 38 28.35 5.67 24.65
C VAL A 38 27.59 6.35 23.52
N THR A 39 28.11 6.25 22.31
CA THR A 39 27.50 6.89 21.15
C THR A 39 26.54 5.92 20.45
N ILE A 40 25.28 6.33 20.29
CA ILE A 40 24.24 5.60 19.57
C ILE A 40 24.02 6.23 18.20
N SER A 41 24.12 5.42 17.16
CA SER A 41 23.89 5.77 15.76
C SER A 41 22.46 5.41 15.38
N VAL A 42 21.69 6.39 14.90
CA VAL A 42 20.34 6.20 14.37
C VAL A 42 20.35 6.36 12.86
N LYS A 43 19.95 5.33 12.13
CA LYS A 43 19.79 5.37 10.68
C LYS A 43 18.31 5.37 10.30
N LYS A 44 17.89 6.36 9.51
CA LYS A 44 16.55 6.37 8.88
C LYS A 44 16.55 5.50 7.63
N SER A 45 15.42 4.85 7.39
CA SER A 45 15.13 4.10 6.16
C SER A 45 13.64 4.16 5.88
N PHE A 46 13.26 4.12 4.60
CA PHE A 46 11.88 3.93 4.18
C PHE A 46 11.45 2.48 4.40
N TYR A 47 10.16 2.24 4.68
CA TYR A 47 9.63 0.88 4.87
C TYR A 47 8.31 0.65 4.11
N PRO A 48 8.16 -0.49 3.41
CA PRO A 48 9.21 -1.46 3.08
C PRO A 48 10.31 -0.81 2.21
N PRO A 49 11.56 -1.31 2.30
CA PRO A 49 12.75 -0.60 1.79
C PRO A 49 12.80 -0.45 0.27
N ASP A 50 12.04 -1.27 -0.43
CA ASP A 50 11.94 -1.32 -1.89
C ASP A 50 10.97 -0.27 -2.48
N GLN A 51 10.28 0.52 -1.64
CA GLN A 51 9.50 1.70 -2.08
C GLN A 51 10.35 2.98 -2.18
N GLY A 52 11.47 3.06 -1.45
CA GLY A 52 12.17 4.34 -1.28
C GLY A 52 11.22 5.45 -0.79
N SER A 53 11.30 6.64 -1.37
CA SER A 53 10.55 7.83 -0.92
C SER A 53 9.02 7.75 -1.06
N THR A 54 8.48 6.82 -1.86
CA THR A 54 7.03 6.57 -1.97
C THR A 54 6.47 5.78 -0.80
N ALA A 55 7.33 5.25 0.08
CA ALA A 55 6.91 4.56 1.30
C ALA A 55 6.02 5.43 2.18
N ASN A 56 4.92 4.85 2.66
CA ASN A 56 4.06 5.46 3.66
C ASN A 56 4.59 5.27 5.09
N LEU A 57 5.62 4.44 5.31
CA LEU A 57 6.21 4.17 6.61
C LEU A 57 7.73 4.48 6.61
N CYS A 58 8.25 4.86 7.77
CA CYS A 58 9.67 5.05 8.04
C CYS A 58 10.12 4.11 9.16
N ARG A 59 11.33 3.56 9.05
CA ARG A 59 12.01 2.80 10.10
C ARG A 59 13.31 3.49 10.51
N TYR A 60 13.46 3.76 11.80
CA TYR A 60 14.66 4.29 12.41
C TYR A 60 15.35 3.19 13.22
N THR A 61 16.57 2.83 12.87
CA THR A 61 17.31 1.74 13.53
C THR A 61 18.47 2.32 14.35
N HIS A 62 18.40 2.11 15.66
CA HIS A 62 19.40 2.49 16.65
C HIS A 62 20.44 1.37 16.84
N THR A 63 21.73 1.71 16.80
CA THR A 63 22.88 0.78 16.94
C THR A 63 24.05 1.45 17.67
N LEU A 64 24.99 0.68 18.23
CA LEU A 64 26.23 1.23 18.79
C LEU A 64 27.15 1.81 17.72
N TYR A 65 27.72 2.99 17.97
CA TYR A 65 28.73 3.63 17.12
C TYR A 65 30.17 3.31 17.56
N PRO A 66 31.17 3.27 16.65
CA PRO A 66 31.00 3.12 15.20
C PRO A 66 30.38 1.75 14.88
N GLY A 67 29.53 1.71 13.85
CA GLY A 67 28.60 0.61 13.59
C GLY A 67 29.22 -0.78 13.46
N GLY A 68 28.39 -1.81 13.63
CA GLY A 68 28.75 -3.23 13.49
C GLY A 68 27.86 -4.13 14.35
N THR A 69 28.21 -5.41 14.46
CA THR A 69 27.53 -6.42 15.30
C THR A 69 27.81 -6.25 16.81
N LYS A 70 28.04 -5.01 17.26
CA LYS A 70 28.33 -4.70 18.66
C LYS A 70 27.06 -4.79 19.49
N VAL A 71 27.16 -5.48 20.64
CA VAL A 71 26.07 -5.59 21.60
C VAL A 71 26.13 -4.52 22.69
N PHE A 72 24.96 -4.15 23.18
CA PHE A 72 24.75 -3.37 24.39
C PHE A 72 23.73 -4.06 25.31
N LYS A 73 23.67 -3.58 26.56
CA LYS A 73 22.60 -3.88 27.49
C LYS A 73 21.56 -2.77 27.42
N LEU A 74 20.36 -3.05 26.91
CA LEU A 74 19.28 -2.07 26.80
C LEU A 74 18.67 -1.82 28.18
N ALA A 75 18.99 -0.67 28.78
CA ALA A 75 18.45 -0.26 30.08
C ALA A 75 16.94 -0.04 30.02
N GLN A 76 16.53 0.79 29.05
CA GLN A 76 15.17 1.20 28.79
C GLN A 76 15.03 1.78 27.38
N VAL A 77 13.81 1.86 26.86
CA VAL A 77 13.45 2.73 25.73
C VAL A 77 12.62 3.90 26.26
N LEU A 78 12.96 5.11 25.84
CA LEU A 78 12.17 6.33 26.05
C LEU A 78 11.41 6.65 24.76
N ASP A 79 10.13 6.96 24.87
CA ASP A 79 9.27 7.29 23.73
C ASP A 79 9.59 8.67 23.11
N ASP A 80 8.75 9.10 22.16
CA ASP A 80 8.89 10.37 21.46
C ASP A 80 8.80 11.60 22.42
N ASP A 81 8.13 11.46 23.58
CA ASP A 81 8.05 12.47 24.65
C ASP A 81 9.23 12.36 25.66
N ASN A 82 10.13 11.40 25.47
CA ASN A 82 11.18 10.97 26.42
C ASN A 82 10.65 10.28 27.70
N LYS A 83 9.43 9.74 27.69
CA LYS A 83 8.87 8.96 28.81
C LYS A 83 9.33 7.51 28.74
N PRO A 84 9.71 6.85 29.85
CA PRO A 84 10.10 5.44 29.83
C PRO A 84 8.95 4.52 29.41
N ILE A 85 9.21 3.67 28.42
CA ILE A 85 8.31 2.59 28.02
C ILE A 85 8.49 1.45 29.03
N SER A 86 7.64 1.42 30.06
CA SER A 86 7.77 0.53 31.22
C SER A 86 7.95 -0.94 30.89
N LEU A 87 7.32 -1.43 29.82
CA LEU A 87 7.43 -2.83 29.37
C LEU A 87 8.78 -3.17 28.72
N ILE A 88 9.54 -2.18 28.28
CA ILE A 88 10.90 -2.32 27.73
C ILE A 88 11.90 -1.75 28.74
N THR A 89 11.88 -2.29 29.96
CA THR A 89 12.82 -1.96 31.05
C THR A 89 13.46 -3.24 31.60
N GLY A 90 14.53 -3.09 32.39
CA GLY A 90 15.15 -4.21 33.13
C GLY A 90 16.51 -4.68 32.61
N GLY A 91 17.08 -4.02 31.60
CA GLY A 91 18.46 -4.29 31.20
C GLY A 91 18.63 -5.49 30.27
N THR A 92 17.82 -5.59 29.21
CA THR A 92 17.90 -6.67 28.21
C THR A 92 19.33 -6.81 27.68
N PRO A 93 20.01 -7.95 27.90
CA PRO A 93 21.39 -8.15 27.49
C PRO A 93 21.49 -8.43 25.99
N ASN A 94 22.69 -8.30 25.43
CA ASN A 94 23.04 -8.74 24.08
C ASN A 94 22.17 -8.13 22.94
N VAL A 95 21.63 -6.93 23.13
CA VAL A 95 20.87 -6.21 22.10
C VAL A 95 21.84 -5.68 21.04
N THR A 96 21.55 -5.93 19.77
CA THR A 96 22.34 -5.40 18.63
C THR A 96 21.68 -4.18 18.00
N SER A 97 20.35 -4.15 17.95
CA SER A 97 19.58 -3.01 17.44
C SER A 97 18.22 -2.88 18.09
N VAL A 98 17.74 -1.64 18.13
CA VAL A 98 16.34 -1.30 18.36
C VAL A 98 15.84 -0.55 17.13
N SER A 99 14.79 -1.02 16.47
CA SER A 99 14.14 -0.33 15.35
C SER A 99 12.79 0.23 15.79
N ALA A 100 12.49 1.48 15.43
CA ALA A 100 11.19 2.11 15.63
C ALA A 100 10.54 2.44 14.28
N TYR A 101 9.27 2.08 14.13
CA TYR A 101 8.49 2.28 12.90
C TYR A 101 7.45 3.38 13.11
N TYR A 102 7.33 4.25 12.10
CA TYR A 102 6.48 5.43 12.12
C TYR A 102 5.70 5.53 10.81
N TRP A 103 4.51 6.13 10.87
CA TRP A 103 3.75 6.52 9.69
C TRP A 103 4.19 7.91 9.19
N LYS A 104 4.31 8.08 7.88
CA LYS A 104 4.86 9.31 7.25
C LYS A 104 4.02 10.56 7.54
N ASP A 105 2.70 10.41 7.66
CA ASP A 105 1.74 11.47 8.07
C ASP A 105 1.81 11.82 9.56
N LYS A 106 2.40 10.95 10.38
CA LYS A 106 2.53 11.08 11.84
C LYS A 106 3.95 10.74 12.30
N PRO A 107 4.96 11.49 11.84
CA PRO A 107 6.36 11.15 12.06
C PRO A 107 6.78 11.23 13.54
N GLY A 108 6.02 11.95 14.39
CA GLY A 108 6.27 12.08 15.82
C GLY A 108 5.57 11.04 16.71
N GLU A 109 4.93 10.03 16.15
CA GLU A 109 4.24 8.98 16.92
C GLU A 109 4.73 7.58 16.49
N THR A 110 5.47 6.90 17.36
CA THR A 110 5.94 5.53 17.11
C THR A 110 4.77 4.53 17.10
N LEU A 111 4.65 3.73 16.02
CA LEU A 111 3.68 2.64 15.88
C LEU A 111 4.15 1.35 16.57
N LEU A 112 5.39 0.95 16.27
CA LEU A 112 5.94 -0.37 16.56
C LEU A 112 7.44 -0.23 16.90
N ILE A 113 7.88 -0.98 17.90
CA ILE A 113 9.29 -1.12 18.28
C ILE A 113 9.68 -2.58 18.11
N GLU A 114 10.83 -2.80 17.48
CA GLU A 114 11.47 -4.10 17.27
C GLU A 114 12.81 -4.08 18.04
N VAL A 115 13.00 -5.03 18.95
CA VAL A 115 14.25 -5.21 19.71
C VAL A 115 14.90 -6.51 19.27
N VAL A 116 16.15 -6.46 18.81
CA VAL A 116 16.90 -7.62 18.29
C VAL A 116 18.05 -7.96 19.24
N THR A 117 18.08 -9.19 19.75
CA THR A 117 19.19 -9.73 20.55
C THR A 117 20.03 -10.74 19.76
N ILE A 118 21.27 -10.95 20.21
CA ILE A 118 22.13 -12.08 19.79
C ILE A 118 22.52 -12.97 20.98
N ASP A 119 21.55 -13.24 21.84
CA ASP A 119 21.58 -14.44 22.67
C ASP A 119 21.70 -15.70 21.80
N TYR A 120 21.90 -16.87 22.40
CA TYR A 120 22.17 -18.15 21.70
C TYR A 120 21.18 -18.52 20.58
N LEU A 121 20.02 -17.85 20.52
CA LEU A 121 18.91 -18.15 19.62
C LEU A 121 18.41 -16.94 18.81
N GLY A 122 19.00 -15.75 18.97
CA GLY A 122 18.68 -14.55 18.20
C GLY A 122 17.25 -14.06 18.36
N ILE A 123 16.81 -13.77 19.59
CA ILE A 123 15.42 -13.38 19.84
C ILE A 123 15.12 -11.98 19.26
N ILE A 124 13.93 -11.85 18.69
CA ILE A 124 13.36 -10.59 18.21
C ILE A 124 12.02 -10.39 18.91
N THR A 125 11.88 -9.27 19.61
CA THR A 125 10.69 -8.91 20.36
C THR A 125 10.05 -7.67 19.76
N TYR A 126 8.74 -7.73 19.52
CA TYR A 126 7.95 -6.66 18.93
C TYR A 126 6.96 -6.09 19.96
N TYR A 127 6.94 -4.77 20.06
CA TYR A 127 6.08 -4.00 20.96
C TYR A 127 5.30 -2.96 20.18
N SER A 128 4.01 -2.79 20.46
CA SER A 128 3.20 -1.71 19.90
C SER A 128 2.36 -1.03 20.99
N LYS A 129 1.91 0.19 20.70
CA LYS A 129 0.88 0.83 21.51
C LYS A 129 -0.45 0.06 21.44
N SER A 130 -1.17 0.01 22.56
CA SER A 130 -2.57 -0.44 22.63
C SER A 130 -3.52 0.56 21.95
N SER A 131 -4.79 0.18 21.76
CA SER A 131 -5.83 1.03 21.14
C SER A 131 -6.04 2.38 21.84
N ASP A 132 -5.79 2.46 23.14
CA ASP A 132 -5.81 3.71 23.93
C ASP A 132 -4.62 4.64 23.63
N ARG A 133 -3.54 4.13 23.01
CA ARG A 133 -2.25 4.79 22.76
C ARG A 133 -1.45 5.21 24.00
N GLU A 134 -1.92 4.87 25.18
CA GLU A 134 -1.30 5.17 26.47
C GLU A 134 -0.36 4.04 26.90
N SER A 135 -0.77 2.79 26.72
CA SER A 135 0.03 1.62 27.13
C SER A 135 0.82 1.00 25.97
N TRP A 136 1.93 0.36 26.30
CA TRP A 136 2.72 -0.45 25.38
C TRP A 136 2.54 -1.93 25.69
N THR A 137 2.38 -2.74 24.65
CA THR A 137 2.15 -4.19 24.77
C THR A 137 3.17 -4.96 23.93
N LYS A 138 3.63 -6.11 24.45
CA LYS A 138 4.44 -7.07 23.69
C LYS A 138 3.49 -7.86 22.80
N ILE A 139 3.58 -7.66 21.49
CA ILE A 139 2.68 -8.30 20.51
C ILE A 139 3.26 -9.59 19.94
N TYR A 140 4.59 -9.71 19.89
CA TYR A 140 5.24 -10.89 19.30
C TYR A 140 6.66 -11.10 19.87
N GLU A 141 7.10 -12.35 19.91
CA GLU A 141 8.45 -12.76 20.32
C GLU A 141 8.82 -14.02 19.56
N THR A 142 9.98 -14.01 18.89
CA THR A 142 10.34 -14.99 17.87
C THR A 142 11.85 -15.10 17.71
N ARG A 143 12.33 -16.17 17.06
CA ARG A 143 13.74 -16.35 16.63
C ARG A 143 13.97 -16.01 15.15
N SER A 144 12.88 -15.90 14.39
CA SER A 144 12.90 -15.51 12.98
C SER A 144 12.21 -14.15 12.86
N PRO A 145 12.79 -13.17 12.13
CA PRO A 145 12.09 -11.92 11.84
C PRO A 145 10.71 -12.20 11.25
N LEU A 146 9.74 -11.33 11.55
CA LEU A 146 8.50 -11.32 10.78
C LEU A 146 8.84 -11.20 9.29
N THR A 147 8.15 -11.97 8.44
CA THR A 147 8.31 -11.77 7.00
C THR A 147 7.89 -10.34 6.64
N PRO A 148 8.42 -9.74 5.55
CA PRO A 148 8.03 -8.39 5.17
C PRO A 148 6.51 -8.21 5.05
N GLU A 149 5.80 -9.24 4.60
CA GLU A 149 4.34 -9.22 4.49
C GLU A 149 3.62 -9.20 5.86
N GLU A 150 4.06 -10.01 6.81
CA GLU A 150 3.49 -10.03 8.16
C GLU A 150 3.75 -8.70 8.88
N LEU A 151 4.96 -8.15 8.74
CA LEU A 151 5.33 -6.86 9.32
C LEU A 151 4.58 -5.69 8.65
N GLU A 152 4.50 -5.64 7.32
CA GLU A 152 3.69 -4.63 6.61
C GLU A 152 2.20 -4.74 6.99
N THR A 153 1.66 -5.94 7.15
CA THR A 153 0.26 -6.14 7.58
C THR A 153 0.04 -5.67 9.01
N LYS A 154 0.98 -5.92 9.93
CA LYS A 154 0.90 -5.38 11.31
C LYS A 154 1.01 -3.85 11.34
N LEU A 155 1.79 -3.26 10.45
CA LEU A 155 1.88 -1.80 10.33
C LEU A 155 0.60 -1.20 9.69
N ASP A 156 -0.01 -1.85 8.70
CA ASP A 156 -1.34 -1.48 8.17
C ASP A 156 -2.40 -1.53 9.29
N ASP A 157 -2.45 -2.62 10.08
CA ASP A 157 -3.39 -2.80 11.21
C ASP A 157 -3.26 -1.65 12.21
N LEU A 158 -2.02 -1.32 12.63
CA LEU A 158 -1.73 -0.23 13.58
C LEU A 158 -2.07 1.15 13.00
N VAL A 159 -1.95 1.36 11.69
CA VAL A 159 -2.34 2.62 11.03
C VAL A 159 -3.87 2.76 10.92
N CYS A 160 -4.62 1.69 10.65
CA CYS A 160 -6.10 1.75 10.72
C CYS A 160 -6.58 1.94 12.17
N GLN A 161 -5.95 1.27 13.14
CA GLN A 161 -6.26 1.39 14.56
C GLN A 161 -6.00 2.80 15.11
N HIS A 162 -4.80 3.37 14.89
CA HIS A 162 -4.39 4.63 15.52
C HIS A 162 -4.74 5.86 14.71
N TYR A 163 -4.88 5.78 13.38
CA TYR A 163 -5.07 6.96 12.54
C TYR A 163 -6.30 6.92 11.66
N GLU A 164 -7.22 5.98 11.93
CA GLU A 164 -8.42 5.75 11.14
C GLU A 164 -8.17 5.56 9.63
N SER A 165 -6.92 5.25 9.27
CA SER A 165 -6.41 5.31 7.90
C SER A 165 -6.32 3.91 7.32
N VAL A 166 -7.01 3.68 6.22
CA VAL A 166 -7.36 2.34 5.74
C VAL A 166 -6.43 1.89 4.63
N THR A 167 -6.04 0.60 4.63
CA THR A 167 -5.33 -0.01 3.50
C THR A 167 -6.32 -0.79 2.63
N LEU A 168 -6.50 -0.34 1.39
CA LEU A 168 -7.42 -0.93 0.42
C LEU A 168 -6.82 -2.18 -0.22
N ASP A 169 -7.32 -3.37 0.12
CA ASP A 169 -7.01 -4.62 -0.59
C ASP A 169 -8.00 -4.86 -1.75
N LEU A 170 -7.51 -4.70 -2.98
CA LEU A 170 -8.25 -4.80 -4.24
C LEU A 170 -8.11 -6.18 -4.93
N SER A 171 -7.65 -7.19 -4.20
CA SER A 171 -7.55 -8.57 -4.72
C SER A 171 -8.94 -9.12 -5.06
N SER A 172 -9.09 -9.78 -6.22
CA SER A 172 -10.41 -10.30 -6.63
C SER A 172 -10.99 -11.27 -5.58
N LYS A 173 -10.16 -12.13 -4.97
CA LYS A 173 -10.54 -13.06 -3.90
C LYS A 173 -11.05 -12.36 -2.65
N ASN A 174 -10.41 -11.28 -2.22
CA ASN A 174 -10.88 -10.48 -1.08
C ASN A 174 -12.29 -9.93 -1.40
N SER A 175 -12.43 -9.33 -2.57
CA SER A 175 -13.66 -8.72 -3.04
C SER A 175 -14.80 -9.74 -3.19
N LYS A 176 -14.53 -10.90 -3.82
CA LYS A 176 -15.48 -12.02 -3.97
C LYS A 176 -15.92 -12.61 -2.63
N ASN A 177 -14.99 -12.85 -1.71
CA ASN A 177 -15.33 -13.37 -0.39
C ASN A 177 -16.31 -12.45 0.36
N LEU A 178 -16.16 -11.13 0.20
CA LEU A 178 -17.01 -10.11 0.80
C LEU A 178 -18.37 -9.97 0.10
N THR A 179 -18.45 -10.13 -1.23
CA THR A 179 -19.69 -9.93 -1.99
C THR A 179 -20.53 -11.19 -2.20
N ASP A 180 -19.89 -12.36 -2.25
CA ASP A 180 -20.56 -13.63 -2.59
C ASP A 180 -21.09 -14.36 -1.33
N GLY A 181 -21.08 -13.69 -0.17
CA GLY A 181 -21.60 -14.21 1.10
C GLY A 181 -20.74 -15.32 1.74
N ILE A 182 -19.53 -15.58 1.22
CA ILE A 182 -18.64 -16.67 1.67
C ILE A 182 -17.76 -16.23 2.86
N SER A 183 -18.26 -15.32 3.69
CA SER A 183 -17.64 -14.96 4.98
C SER A 183 -17.88 -16.11 5.97
N ASN A 184 -16.93 -17.05 6.04
CA ASN A 184 -16.93 -18.22 6.94
C ASN A 184 -16.79 -17.88 8.44
N TYR A 185 -17.15 -16.66 8.87
CA TYR A 185 -16.98 -16.15 10.22
C TYR A 185 -18.33 -15.62 10.71
N ASP A 186 -18.92 -16.31 11.68
CA ASP A 186 -20.14 -16.02 12.44
C ASP A 186 -21.25 -15.18 11.79
N ASN A 187 -22.27 -15.88 11.27
CA ASN A 187 -23.73 -15.60 11.13
C ASN A 187 -24.32 -14.18 10.93
N ASP A 188 -23.63 -13.06 11.16
CA ASP A 188 -24.03 -11.70 10.76
C ASP A 188 -23.83 -11.51 9.23
N SER A 189 -24.65 -12.27 8.51
CA SER A 189 -24.66 -12.65 7.09
C SER A 189 -24.65 -11.54 6.03
N ASN A 190 -24.41 -10.27 6.37
CA ASN A 190 -24.50 -9.14 5.44
C ASN A 190 -23.27 -8.20 5.43
N ASN A 191 -22.20 -8.54 6.14
CA ASN A 191 -21.10 -7.60 6.34
C ASN A 191 -20.06 -7.62 5.21
N ASN A 192 -20.41 -7.01 4.08
CA ASN A 192 -19.54 -6.80 2.92
C ASN A 192 -18.45 -5.72 3.16
N THR A 193 -17.90 -5.63 4.38
CA THR A 193 -17.00 -4.54 4.79
C THR A 193 -15.66 -5.02 5.35
N TYR A 194 -14.62 -4.15 5.29
CA TYR A 194 -13.31 -4.43 5.91
C TYR A 194 -12.55 -3.15 6.33
N CYS A 195 -11.58 -3.29 7.25
CA CYS A 195 -10.40 -2.40 7.38
C CYS A 195 -9.22 -3.13 8.02
N CYS A 196 -9.34 -3.42 9.32
CA CYS A 196 -8.37 -4.14 10.14
C CYS A 196 -9.10 -4.96 11.21
N ALA A 197 -8.37 -5.87 11.88
CA ALA A 197 -8.95 -6.77 12.87
C ALA A 197 -9.55 -6.09 14.11
N TYR A 198 -9.21 -4.82 14.39
CA TYR A 198 -9.69 -4.11 15.58
C TYR A 198 -11.12 -3.56 15.47
N HIS A 199 -11.68 -3.47 14.27
CA HIS A 199 -13.03 -2.95 14.06
C HIS A 199 -14.05 -4.09 14.02
N ASN A 200 -14.38 -4.66 15.19
CA ASN A 200 -15.35 -5.76 15.42
C ASN A 200 -16.62 -5.68 14.54
N GLY A 201 -16.60 -6.23 13.32
CA GLY A 201 -17.71 -6.13 12.37
C GLY A 201 -18.05 -4.71 11.89
N GLN A 202 -17.16 -3.73 12.03
CA GLN A 202 -17.38 -2.34 11.59
C GLN A 202 -16.32 -1.93 10.55
N GLY A 203 -16.25 -2.67 9.45
CA GLY A 203 -15.32 -2.37 8.36
C GLY A 203 -15.61 -1.01 7.73
N LYS A 204 -14.54 -0.21 7.53
CA LYS A 204 -14.64 1.16 7.03
C LYS A 204 -14.83 1.27 5.51
N ILE A 205 -14.45 0.20 4.81
CA ILE A 205 -14.53 0.06 3.35
C ILE A 205 -15.67 -0.91 3.06
N THR A 206 -16.70 -0.49 2.34
CA THR A 206 -17.79 -1.36 1.85
C THR A 206 -17.46 -1.88 0.45
N VAL A 207 -17.67 -3.17 0.17
CA VAL A 207 -17.44 -3.77 -1.14
C VAL A 207 -18.75 -4.22 -1.77
N ASN A 208 -19.08 -3.68 -2.93
CA ASN A 208 -20.27 -4.08 -3.69
C ASN A 208 -19.87 -4.64 -5.05
N LYS A 209 -20.54 -5.70 -5.49
CA LYS A 209 -20.36 -6.27 -6.83
C LYS A 209 -21.25 -5.53 -7.82
N GLY A 210 -20.73 -5.27 -9.01
CA GLY A 210 -21.51 -4.69 -10.11
C GLY A 210 -21.02 -5.19 -11.46
N SER A 211 -21.68 -4.74 -12.53
CA SER A 211 -21.29 -5.08 -13.90
C SER A 211 -21.69 -3.99 -14.88
N VAL A 212 -20.95 -3.88 -15.97
CA VAL A 212 -21.11 -2.88 -17.04
C VAL A 212 -21.48 -3.59 -18.33
N SER A 213 -22.59 -3.27 -19.00
CA SER A 213 -23.02 -3.96 -20.24
C SER A 213 -23.54 -3.01 -21.31
N CYS A 214 -23.43 -3.36 -22.60
CA CYS A 214 -24.14 -2.62 -23.64
C CYS A 214 -25.65 -2.90 -23.61
N THR A 215 -26.42 -1.84 -23.84
CA THR A 215 -27.89 -1.81 -24.04
C THR A 215 -28.44 -2.97 -24.88
N GLU A 216 -27.82 -3.23 -26.03
CA GLU A 216 -28.38 -4.11 -27.07
C GLU A 216 -28.44 -5.59 -26.65
N HIS A 217 -27.70 -5.97 -25.60
CA HIS A 217 -27.56 -7.36 -25.14
C HIS A 217 -28.25 -7.70 -23.82
N PHE A 218 -29.09 -6.80 -23.28
CA PHE A 218 -29.75 -7.07 -22.00
C PHE A 218 -30.71 -8.27 -22.04
N ASN A 219 -31.14 -8.70 -23.24
CA ASN A 219 -32.11 -9.78 -23.46
C ASN A 219 -31.52 -11.07 -24.07
N ASP A 220 -30.20 -11.19 -24.22
CA ASP A 220 -29.56 -12.46 -24.65
C ASP A 220 -29.02 -13.23 -23.44
N PRO A 221 -29.71 -14.27 -22.94
CA PRO A 221 -29.27 -15.05 -21.79
C PRO A 221 -28.16 -16.07 -22.12
N SER A 222 -27.53 -16.01 -23.31
CA SER A 222 -26.50 -16.98 -23.72
C SER A 222 -25.32 -17.03 -22.76
N PRO A 223 -25.08 -18.16 -22.06
CA PRO A 223 -23.99 -18.29 -21.08
C PRO A 223 -22.59 -18.28 -21.73
N THR A 224 -22.52 -18.19 -23.06
CA THR A 224 -21.27 -18.12 -23.83
C THR A 224 -20.89 -16.68 -24.24
N HIS A 225 -21.69 -15.69 -23.85
CA HIS A 225 -21.46 -14.27 -24.10
C HIS A 225 -21.72 -13.46 -22.82
N PRO A 226 -20.73 -13.30 -21.91
CA PRO A 226 -20.81 -12.27 -20.89
C PRO A 226 -20.71 -10.91 -21.58
N SER A 227 -21.87 -10.37 -21.96
CA SER A 227 -22.08 -9.01 -22.48
C SER A 227 -21.83 -7.93 -21.43
N SER A 228 -21.32 -8.33 -20.25
CA SER A 228 -20.96 -7.44 -19.16
C SER A 228 -19.53 -7.65 -18.65
N ALA A 229 -18.89 -6.53 -18.28
CA ALA A 229 -17.63 -6.48 -17.56
C ALA A 229 -17.91 -6.33 -16.05
N PRO A 230 -17.65 -7.35 -15.21
CA PRO A 230 -17.89 -7.27 -13.77
C PRO A 230 -16.84 -6.39 -13.08
N PHE A 231 -17.26 -5.72 -12.01
CA PHE A 231 -16.38 -4.92 -11.15
C PHE A 231 -16.73 -5.07 -9.67
N PHE A 232 -15.78 -4.68 -8.82
CA PHE A 232 -15.97 -4.51 -7.39
C PHE A 232 -15.83 -3.03 -7.04
N LYS A 233 -16.88 -2.45 -6.45
CA LYS A 233 -16.92 -1.10 -5.92
C LYS A 233 -16.46 -1.12 -4.47
N HIS A 234 -15.24 -0.70 -4.20
CA HIS A 234 -14.70 -0.48 -2.85
C HIS A 234 -14.98 0.97 -2.47
N ASP A 235 -15.76 1.19 -1.40
CA ASP A 235 -16.30 2.50 -1.06
C ASP A 235 -15.95 2.87 0.39
N ILE A 236 -15.20 3.96 0.57
CA ILE A 236 -14.86 4.51 1.89
C ILE A 236 -15.97 5.47 2.31
N THR A 237 -17.06 4.87 2.81
CA THR A 237 -18.27 5.56 3.26
C THR A 237 -18.18 6.08 4.70
N SER A 238 -17.17 5.63 5.45
CA SER A 238 -17.06 5.83 6.90
C SER A 238 -16.53 7.21 7.29
N GLY A 239 -17.41 8.21 7.20
CA GLY A 239 -17.25 9.52 7.83
C GLY A 239 -16.19 10.44 7.21
N ARG A 240 -16.15 11.70 7.67
CA ARG A 240 -15.21 12.74 7.16
C ARG A 240 -13.75 12.56 7.63
N THR A 241 -13.42 11.44 8.29
CA THR A 241 -12.13 11.24 8.99
C THR A 241 -11.26 10.14 8.39
N SER A 242 -11.84 9.17 7.68
CA SER A 242 -11.09 8.07 7.07
C SER A 242 -10.12 8.59 6.01
N LYS A 243 -8.85 8.14 6.08
CA LYS A 243 -7.83 8.36 5.03
C LYS A 243 -7.53 7.07 4.29
N VAL A 244 -6.90 7.15 3.12
CA VAL A 244 -6.22 5.99 2.51
C VAL A 244 -4.76 5.96 2.96
N ALA A 245 -4.36 4.89 3.65
CA ALA A 245 -2.96 4.67 4.03
C ALA A 245 -2.16 4.04 2.88
N ALA A 246 -2.77 3.13 2.12
CA ALA A 246 -2.17 2.45 0.97
C ALA A 246 -3.24 1.73 0.12
N ILE A 247 -2.88 1.38 -1.12
CA ILE A 247 -3.66 0.48 -1.98
C ILE A 247 -2.79 -0.75 -2.31
N LYS A 248 -3.34 -1.95 -2.15
CA LYS A 248 -2.65 -3.23 -2.35
C LYS A 248 -3.51 -4.26 -3.07
N TYR A 249 -2.85 -5.29 -3.59
CA TYR A 249 -3.50 -6.54 -3.98
C TYR A 249 -2.50 -7.71 -3.94
N TYR A 250 -3.00 -8.94 -4.03
CA TYR A 250 -2.21 -10.17 -4.14
C TYR A 250 -2.45 -10.79 -5.53
N PRO A 251 -1.41 -10.98 -6.36
CA PRO A 251 -1.57 -11.44 -7.75
C PRO A 251 -2.02 -12.91 -7.86
N ASN A 252 -1.84 -13.66 -6.78
CA ASN A 252 -2.43 -14.96 -6.51
C ASN A 252 -2.57 -15.12 -4.99
N SER A 253 -3.38 -16.06 -4.51
CA SER A 253 -3.75 -16.14 -3.08
C SER A 253 -2.63 -16.50 -2.09
N SER A 254 -1.42 -16.77 -2.59
CA SER A 254 -0.20 -17.03 -1.81
C SER A 254 0.98 -16.17 -2.29
N GLY A 255 0.72 -15.17 -3.13
CA GLY A 255 1.73 -14.37 -3.79
C GLY A 255 2.25 -13.23 -2.91
N PRO A 256 3.41 -12.64 -3.24
CA PRO A 256 3.84 -11.42 -2.58
C PRO A 256 2.84 -10.30 -2.88
N ARG A 257 2.50 -9.51 -1.86
CA ARG A 257 1.75 -8.27 -1.99
C ARG A 257 2.34 -7.39 -3.09
N ARG A 258 1.44 -6.80 -3.86
CA ARG A 258 1.70 -5.69 -4.77
C ARG A 258 1.06 -4.44 -4.18
N ARG A 259 1.70 -3.28 -4.33
CA ARG A 259 1.07 -1.99 -4.06
C ARG A 259 0.82 -1.25 -5.37
N ILE A 260 -0.32 -0.56 -5.39
CA ILE A 260 -0.79 0.24 -6.51
C ILE A 260 -0.47 1.68 -6.18
N ASN A 261 0.40 2.31 -6.97
CA ASN A 261 0.67 3.72 -6.91
C ASN A 261 -0.17 4.42 -7.99
N ILE A 262 -1.21 5.14 -7.57
CA ILE A 262 -1.96 6.06 -8.43
C ILE A 262 -1.40 7.45 -8.13
N PRO A 263 -0.87 8.19 -9.13
CA PRO A 263 -0.38 9.55 -8.95
C PRO A 263 -1.40 10.44 -8.23
N ASP A 264 -0.90 11.34 -7.39
CA ASP A 264 -1.67 12.33 -6.60
C ASP A 264 -2.64 11.75 -5.53
N LEU A 265 -3.09 10.49 -5.66
CA LEU A 265 -3.95 9.83 -4.68
C LEU A 265 -3.24 9.51 -3.36
N ALA A 266 -1.90 9.41 -3.36
CA ALA A 266 -1.11 9.15 -2.16
C ALA A 266 -1.17 10.29 -1.13
N ASP A 267 -1.42 11.54 -1.58
CA ASP A 267 -1.55 12.71 -0.71
C ASP A 267 -3.01 12.95 -0.25
N PHE A 268 -3.93 12.03 -0.55
CA PHE A 268 -5.35 12.16 -0.21
C PHE A 268 -5.61 12.07 1.30
N GLN A 269 -5.69 13.24 1.94
CA GLN A 269 -5.78 13.31 3.38
C GLN A 269 -7.17 13.08 3.97
N LYS A 270 -8.27 13.46 3.31
CA LYS A 270 -9.65 13.34 3.86
C LYS A 270 -10.70 13.36 2.75
N GLY A 271 -11.72 12.52 2.90
CA GLY A 271 -12.97 12.57 2.13
C GLY A 271 -13.49 11.18 1.78
N SER A 272 -14.60 11.12 1.06
CA SER A 272 -15.06 9.89 0.42
C SER A 272 -14.15 9.53 -0.75
N LEU A 273 -13.76 8.25 -0.85
CA LEU A 273 -13.12 7.68 -2.01
C LEU A 273 -13.84 6.39 -2.38
N THR A 274 -14.20 6.26 -3.64
CA THR A 274 -14.78 5.05 -4.22
C THR A 274 -13.89 4.58 -5.37
N LEU A 275 -13.46 3.32 -5.32
CA LEU A 275 -12.71 2.66 -6.39
C LEU A 275 -13.58 1.60 -7.05
N TYR A 276 -13.70 1.66 -8.36
CA TYR A 276 -14.40 0.65 -9.17
C TYR A 276 -13.34 -0.19 -9.87
N VAL A 277 -13.19 -1.43 -9.43
CA VAL A 277 -12.04 -2.29 -9.73
C VAL A 277 -12.47 -3.41 -10.66
N PHE A 278 -11.83 -3.49 -11.83
CA PHE A 278 -12.09 -4.52 -12.84
C PHE A 278 -10.97 -5.57 -12.85
N HIS A 279 -11.38 -6.83 -12.97
CA HIS A 279 -10.49 -8.01 -13.03
C HIS A 279 -10.85 -8.86 -14.25
N CYS A 280 -9.85 -9.39 -14.96
CA CYS A 280 -10.04 -10.45 -15.95
C CYS A 280 -10.04 -11.83 -15.26
N THR A 281 -9.40 -12.83 -15.86
CA THR A 281 -9.17 -14.17 -15.30
C THR A 281 -8.00 -14.19 -14.31
N GLY A 282 -8.21 -13.66 -13.10
CA GLY A 282 -7.18 -13.69 -12.05
C GLY A 282 -7.51 -12.86 -10.82
N GLU A 283 -6.54 -12.74 -9.90
CA GLU A 283 -6.68 -11.96 -8.67
C GLU A 283 -6.23 -10.50 -8.81
N ALA A 284 -5.37 -10.23 -9.79
CA ALA A 284 -4.83 -8.90 -10.05
C ALA A 284 -5.89 -7.99 -10.69
N PRO A 285 -6.10 -6.76 -10.16
CA PRO A 285 -6.88 -5.75 -10.86
C PRO A 285 -6.12 -5.28 -12.10
N ILE A 286 -6.86 -4.84 -13.11
CA ILE A 286 -6.30 -4.45 -14.42
C ILE A 286 -6.68 -3.01 -14.78
N LEU A 287 -7.89 -2.59 -14.40
CA LEU A 287 -8.41 -1.25 -14.65
C LEU A 287 -9.16 -0.78 -13.39
N ILE A 288 -8.94 0.47 -12.99
CA ILE A 288 -9.56 1.11 -11.82
C ILE A 288 -10.12 2.46 -12.26
N TYR A 289 -11.39 2.73 -11.93
CA TYR A 289 -11.93 4.09 -11.95
C TYR A 289 -11.98 4.64 -10.54
N VAL A 290 -11.50 5.87 -10.38
CA VAL A 290 -11.42 6.61 -9.12
C VAL A 290 -12.54 7.66 -9.08
N LYS A 291 -13.31 7.69 -7.99
CA LYS A 291 -14.33 8.70 -7.71
C LYS A 291 -14.14 9.25 -6.30
N GLY A 292 -14.19 10.57 -6.15
CA GLY A 292 -13.61 11.26 -4.99
C GLY A 292 -12.08 11.29 -5.07
N GLY A 293 -11.43 11.65 -3.96
CA GLY A 293 -10.00 11.95 -3.95
C GLY A 293 -9.68 13.42 -4.29
N PRO A 294 -8.40 13.74 -4.55
CA PRO A 294 -7.97 15.01 -5.15
C PRO A 294 -8.56 15.23 -6.56
N GLN A 295 -8.56 16.48 -7.03
CA GLN A 295 -9.17 16.86 -8.32
C GLN A 295 -8.47 16.19 -9.52
N GLU A 296 -7.19 15.89 -9.36
CA GLU A 296 -6.28 15.29 -10.33
C GLU A 296 -6.70 13.85 -10.68
N VAL A 297 -7.33 13.15 -9.72
CA VAL A 297 -7.75 11.74 -9.82
C VAL A 297 -9.27 11.54 -9.81
N ASP A 298 -10.07 12.52 -9.35
CA ASP A 298 -11.52 12.40 -9.33
C ASP A 298 -12.10 12.17 -10.74
N LYS A 299 -12.90 11.12 -10.87
CA LYS A 299 -13.56 10.66 -12.11
C LYS A 299 -12.54 10.30 -13.20
N LYS A 300 -11.38 9.74 -12.84
CA LYS A 300 -10.35 9.29 -13.77
C LYS A 300 -10.18 7.77 -13.75
N TRP A 301 -9.82 7.25 -14.93
CA TRP A 301 -9.43 5.86 -15.12
C TRP A 301 -7.92 5.69 -14.99
N PHE A 302 -7.50 4.59 -14.40
CA PHE A 302 -6.12 4.17 -14.27
C PHE A 302 -5.98 2.70 -14.64
N LYS A 303 -4.95 2.37 -15.43
CA LYS A 303 -4.67 1.03 -15.93
C LYS A 303 -3.35 0.52 -15.35
N LYS A 304 -3.33 -0.79 -15.11
CA LYS A 304 -2.13 -1.50 -14.68
C LYS A 304 -1.03 -1.41 -15.75
N PRO A 305 0.24 -1.15 -15.38
CA PRO A 305 1.32 -1.13 -16.36
C PRO A 305 1.56 -2.51 -16.99
N ASN A 306 1.88 -2.52 -18.29
CA ASN A 306 2.14 -3.75 -19.08
C ASN A 306 3.29 -4.60 -18.49
N SER A 307 4.25 -3.96 -17.81
CA SER A 307 5.34 -4.61 -17.08
C SER A 307 5.25 -4.29 -15.58
N SER A 308 5.09 -5.34 -14.77
CA SER A 308 5.19 -5.25 -13.30
C SER A 308 6.66 -5.26 -12.89
N ASN A 309 7.17 -4.15 -12.35
CA ASN A 309 8.57 -4.01 -11.89
C ASN A 309 8.85 -4.77 -10.56
N GLY A 310 7.97 -5.68 -10.16
CA GLY A 310 8.00 -6.33 -8.86
C GLY A 310 6.87 -5.82 -7.97
N LYS A 311 7.16 -5.50 -6.72
CA LYS A 311 6.13 -5.20 -5.70
C LYS A 311 5.39 -3.88 -5.92
N TYR A 312 5.91 -2.98 -6.74
CA TYR A 312 5.36 -1.65 -6.98
C TYR A 312 4.96 -1.50 -8.43
N GLU A 313 3.75 -1.00 -8.62
CA GLU A 313 3.16 -0.77 -9.92
C GLU A 313 2.68 0.67 -9.94
N ASP A 314 3.33 1.49 -10.77
CA ASP A 314 2.90 2.84 -11.09
C ASP A 314 1.80 2.75 -12.14
N TRP A 315 0.57 3.08 -11.75
CA TRP A 315 -0.60 2.95 -12.60
C TRP A 315 -0.78 4.20 -13.44
N THR A 316 -0.94 4.01 -14.75
CA THR A 316 -1.03 5.12 -15.71
C THR A 316 -2.48 5.51 -15.95
N LYS A 317 -2.74 6.81 -15.99
CA LYS A 317 -4.05 7.38 -16.32
C LYS A 317 -4.47 6.99 -17.74
N VAL A 318 -5.76 6.71 -17.93
CA VAL A 318 -6.37 6.36 -19.22
C VAL A 318 -7.29 7.50 -19.64
N GLU A 319 -6.91 8.24 -20.68
CA GLU A 319 -7.69 9.37 -21.20
C GLU A 319 -8.72 8.95 -22.28
N SER A 320 -8.61 7.72 -22.80
CA SER A 320 -9.49 7.18 -23.85
C SER A 320 -10.90 6.85 -23.37
N LEU A 321 -11.11 6.65 -22.07
CA LEU A 321 -12.37 6.17 -21.50
C LEU A 321 -13.26 7.32 -21.00
N SER A 322 -14.34 7.61 -21.72
CA SER A 322 -15.37 8.59 -21.30
C SER A 322 -16.40 8.03 -20.30
N ILE A 323 -16.44 6.71 -20.14
CA ILE A 323 -17.45 5.98 -19.35
C ILE A 323 -17.27 6.22 -17.84
N ARG A 324 -18.35 6.28 -17.07
CA ARG A 324 -18.31 6.45 -15.61
C ARG A 324 -19.10 5.38 -14.85
N PRO A 325 -18.47 4.45 -14.11
CA PRO A 325 -19.09 3.35 -13.36
C PRO A 325 -20.36 3.63 -12.54
N ASP A 326 -20.55 4.84 -12.03
CA ASP A 326 -21.77 5.26 -11.33
C ASP A 326 -22.97 5.55 -12.26
N GLU A 327 -22.73 5.80 -13.54
CA GLU A 327 -23.73 5.99 -14.59
C GLU A 327 -24.09 4.64 -15.27
N LEU A 328 -23.40 3.53 -14.93
CA LEU A 328 -23.44 2.23 -15.65
C LEU A 328 -24.47 1.22 -15.13
N ASN A 329 -25.33 1.64 -14.21
CA ASN A 329 -26.63 0.98 -14.02
C ASN A 329 -27.60 1.30 -15.18
N GLY A 330 -27.18 2.17 -16.13
CA GLY A 330 -27.93 2.52 -17.34
C GLY A 330 -27.40 1.87 -18.62
N ASN A 331 -28.17 2.08 -19.69
CA ASN A 331 -27.94 1.59 -21.04
C ASN A 331 -26.75 2.31 -21.72
N ILE A 332 -25.59 1.65 -21.75
CA ILE A 332 -24.36 2.18 -22.37
C ILE A 332 -24.40 1.96 -23.88
N GLN A 333 -23.82 2.88 -24.64
CA GLN A 333 -23.66 2.76 -26.08
C GLN A 333 -22.55 1.74 -26.42
N CYS A 334 -22.77 0.93 -27.45
CA CYS A 334 -21.89 -0.21 -27.70
C CYS A 334 -20.45 0.18 -28.11
N ASP A 335 -20.27 1.36 -28.74
CA ASP A 335 -18.96 1.93 -29.02
C ASP A 335 -18.17 2.23 -27.72
N GLN A 336 -18.82 2.83 -26.73
CA GLN A 336 -18.21 3.07 -25.43
C GLN A 336 -17.86 1.75 -24.73
N TYR A 337 -18.77 0.78 -24.71
CA TYR A 337 -18.48 -0.54 -24.13
C TYR A 337 -17.28 -1.22 -24.83
N LYS A 338 -17.13 -1.04 -26.14
CA LYS A 338 -15.98 -1.53 -26.92
C LYS A 338 -14.66 -0.86 -26.50
N GLU A 339 -14.65 0.44 -26.20
CA GLU A 339 -13.49 1.12 -25.63
C GLU A 339 -13.09 0.54 -24.27
N LEU A 340 -14.05 0.27 -23.39
CA LEU A 340 -13.80 -0.39 -22.10
C LEU A 340 -13.21 -1.79 -22.27
N VAL A 341 -13.81 -2.62 -23.12
CA VAL A 341 -13.32 -3.98 -23.42
C VAL A 341 -11.90 -3.95 -24.00
N LYS A 342 -11.61 -3.00 -24.89
CA LYS A 342 -10.28 -2.78 -25.45
C LYS A 342 -9.26 -2.45 -24.36
N GLU A 343 -9.58 -1.59 -23.40
CA GLU A 343 -8.64 -1.24 -22.32
C GLU A 343 -8.48 -2.36 -21.27
N LEU A 344 -9.49 -3.21 -21.07
CA LEU A 344 -9.42 -4.36 -20.18
C LEU A 344 -8.53 -5.50 -20.71
N GLU A 345 -8.39 -5.65 -22.04
CA GLU A 345 -7.57 -6.67 -22.69
C GLU A 345 -7.91 -8.14 -22.29
N CYS A 346 -9.10 -8.39 -21.71
CA CYS A 346 -9.52 -9.73 -21.31
C CYS A 346 -9.96 -10.57 -22.53
N LYS A 347 -9.36 -11.75 -22.73
CA LYS A 347 -9.75 -12.73 -23.76
C LYS A 347 -11.21 -13.21 -23.69
N ASN A 348 -11.90 -13.00 -22.57
CA ASN A 348 -13.25 -13.51 -22.32
C ASN A 348 -14.34 -12.48 -22.62
N HIS A 349 -13.99 -11.20 -22.85
CA HIS A 349 -14.94 -10.20 -23.30
C HIS A 349 -14.94 -10.22 -24.83
N LYS A 350 -16.11 -10.48 -25.42
CA LYS A 350 -16.32 -10.33 -26.86
C LYS A 350 -16.60 -8.86 -27.15
N ASP A 351 -16.14 -8.39 -28.30
CA ASP A 351 -16.61 -7.14 -28.88
C ASP A 351 -18.14 -7.15 -28.89
N CYS A 352 -18.75 -5.98 -28.66
CA CYS A 352 -20.15 -5.84 -28.99
C CYS A 352 -20.30 -6.07 -30.49
N PRO A 353 -21.15 -7.01 -30.96
CA PRO A 353 -21.42 -7.13 -32.37
C PRO A 353 -21.88 -5.77 -32.85
N SER A 354 -21.21 -5.21 -33.87
CA SER A 354 -21.68 -3.97 -34.48
C SER A 354 -23.12 -4.19 -34.88
N SER A 355 -24.04 -3.47 -34.24
CA SER A 355 -25.43 -3.43 -34.65
C SER A 355 -25.45 -3.22 -36.14
N GLN A 356 -25.98 -4.20 -36.88
CA GLN A 356 -26.24 -4.05 -38.30
C GLN A 356 -27.47 -3.15 -38.45
N HIS A 357 -27.34 -1.92 -37.96
CA HIS A 357 -27.95 -0.74 -38.53
C HIS A 357 -27.46 -0.62 -39.97
N THR A 358 -28.04 -1.51 -40.78
CA THR A 358 -28.21 -1.35 -42.19
C THR A 358 -28.94 -0.02 -42.31
N SER A 359 -28.17 1.06 -42.46
CA SER A 359 -28.68 2.36 -42.84
C SER A 359 -29.08 2.24 -44.29
N THR A 360 -30.14 1.47 -44.53
CA THR A 360 -30.91 1.48 -45.76
C THR A 360 -31.61 2.82 -45.76
N ALA A 361 -30.84 3.87 -46.07
CA ALA A 361 -31.39 5.15 -46.44
C ALA A 361 -32.42 4.85 -47.53
N PRO A 362 -33.70 5.24 -47.37
CA PRO A 362 -34.66 5.10 -48.44
C PRO A 362 -34.12 5.91 -49.62
N GLU A 363 -33.81 5.19 -50.70
CA GLU A 363 -33.36 5.73 -51.96
C GLU A 363 -34.43 6.75 -52.40
N SER A 364 -34.08 8.02 -52.26
CA SER A 364 -34.97 9.14 -52.46
C SER A 364 -34.55 9.80 -53.76
N ASP A 365 -35.49 9.91 -54.69
CA ASP A 365 -35.27 10.36 -56.04
C ASP A 365 -34.49 11.70 -56.13
N PRO A 366 -33.66 11.89 -57.17
CA PRO A 366 -32.78 13.03 -57.28
C PRO A 366 -33.55 14.36 -57.36
N PRO A 367 -33.34 15.32 -56.44
CA PRO A 367 -33.92 16.64 -56.55
C PRO A 367 -33.18 17.47 -57.61
N THR A 368 -33.91 17.80 -58.68
CA THR A 368 -33.53 18.73 -59.75
C THR A 368 -32.91 20.03 -59.22
N SER A 369 -31.74 20.42 -59.74
CA SER A 369 -31.12 21.72 -59.46
C SER A 369 -31.97 22.89 -59.97
N PRO A 370 -31.90 24.05 -59.30
CA PRO A 370 -31.56 25.24 -60.07
C PRO A 370 -30.61 26.24 -59.37
N ILE A 371 -29.58 26.61 -60.12
CA ILE A 371 -29.14 28.00 -60.41
C ILE A 371 -28.73 28.90 -59.22
N SER A 372 -27.42 29.23 -59.22
CA SER A 372 -26.78 30.32 -58.48
C SER A 372 -27.18 31.71 -59.00
N PRO A 373 -27.11 32.76 -58.15
CA PRO A 373 -26.21 33.86 -58.50
C PRO A 373 -25.35 34.38 -57.31
N ALA A 374 -24.34 35.20 -57.62
CA ALA A 374 -23.27 35.62 -56.71
C ALA A 374 -23.38 37.08 -56.20
N ALA A 375 -22.81 37.33 -55.01
CA ALA A 375 -22.25 38.59 -54.49
C ALA A 375 -21.43 38.21 -53.22
N LEU A 376 -20.16 38.57 -52.95
CA LEU A 376 -19.31 39.77 -53.11
C LEU A 376 -19.39 40.77 -51.91
N SER A 377 -18.24 41.40 -51.57
CA SER A 377 -17.92 42.25 -50.40
C SER A 377 -17.43 41.46 -49.16
N GLU A 378 -16.15 41.47 -48.76
CA GLU A 378 -15.27 42.56 -48.25
C GLU A 378 -15.61 43.07 -46.84
N GLY A 379 -14.61 43.06 -45.94
CA GLY A 379 -14.69 43.60 -44.58
C GLY A 379 -13.58 43.12 -43.63
N THR A 380 -12.46 43.85 -43.56
CA THR A 380 -11.42 43.74 -42.51
C THR A 380 -11.10 45.17 -42.02
N PRO A 381 -11.07 45.40 -40.70
CA PRO A 381 -9.80 45.71 -40.00
C PRO A 381 -9.68 44.89 -38.68
N ASP A 382 -8.53 44.47 -38.16
CA ASP A 382 -7.19 45.08 -37.99
C ASP A 382 -7.07 46.03 -36.76
N GLU A 383 -5.88 46.05 -36.16
CA GLU A 383 -5.43 46.73 -34.92
C GLU A 383 -6.03 46.26 -33.56
N ALA A 384 -5.31 46.31 -32.42
CA ALA A 384 -3.98 46.88 -32.14
C ALA A 384 -3.13 46.04 -31.16
N GLN A 385 -1.82 46.30 -31.16
CA GLN A 385 -0.81 45.73 -30.27
C GLN A 385 -0.74 46.44 -28.90
N ALA A 386 -0.12 45.78 -27.92
CA ALA A 386 0.64 46.46 -26.87
C ALA A 386 1.86 45.62 -26.44
N ALA A 387 3.07 46.15 -26.67
CA ALA A 387 4.25 45.86 -25.84
C ALA A 387 4.11 46.65 -24.51
N THR A 388 4.94 46.59 -23.46
CA THR A 388 6.37 46.24 -23.24
C THR A 388 6.52 45.70 -21.78
N GLU A 389 7.66 45.35 -21.17
CA GLU A 389 9.08 45.51 -21.50
C GLU A 389 9.96 44.36 -20.95
N THR A 390 11.17 44.28 -21.51
CA THR A 390 12.46 43.77 -20.99
C THR A 390 12.71 43.95 -19.48
N ASP A 391 13.26 42.93 -18.81
CA ASP A 391 14.65 43.05 -18.30
C ASP A 391 15.33 41.68 -18.08
N ALA A 392 16.66 41.67 -18.14
CA ALA A 392 17.50 40.49 -18.03
C ALA A 392 18.32 40.49 -16.73
N SER A 393 18.52 39.32 -16.13
CA SER A 393 19.67 39.10 -15.25
C SER A 393 20.10 37.64 -15.26
N ALA A 394 21.22 37.36 -15.92
CA ALA A 394 21.89 36.08 -15.83
C ALA A 394 22.70 36.03 -14.53
N SER A 395 22.61 34.91 -13.81
CA SER A 395 23.56 34.55 -12.75
C SER A 395 23.97 33.11 -12.96
N ASP A 396 25.14 32.98 -13.58
CA ASP A 396 25.81 31.71 -13.87
C ASP A 396 26.36 31.11 -12.56
N VAL A 397 25.92 29.90 -12.20
CA VAL A 397 26.40 29.18 -11.02
C VAL A 397 26.83 27.78 -11.46
N SER A 398 28.15 27.63 -11.60
CA SER A 398 28.86 26.40 -11.90
C SER A 398 28.46 25.22 -10.99
N GLU A 399 27.77 24.23 -11.57
CA GLU A 399 27.42 22.98 -10.89
C GLU A 399 28.53 21.92 -11.07
N ALA A 400 29.34 21.74 -10.05
CA ALA A 400 30.37 20.70 -10.01
C ALA A 400 29.75 19.33 -9.69
N LYS A 401 29.78 18.40 -10.66
CA LYS A 401 29.28 17.02 -10.49
C LYS A 401 30.12 16.22 -9.48
N PRO A 402 29.52 15.63 -8.42
CA PRO A 402 30.23 14.67 -7.58
C PRO A 402 30.32 13.31 -8.28
N VAL A 403 31.56 12.79 -8.42
CA VAL A 403 31.81 11.44 -8.92
C VAL A 403 31.38 10.41 -7.86
N ILE A 404 30.31 9.67 -8.14
CA ILE A 404 29.85 8.58 -7.27
C ILE A 404 30.74 7.36 -7.47
N THR A 405 31.70 7.16 -6.56
CA THR A 405 32.52 5.94 -6.52
C THR A 405 31.76 4.82 -5.83
N THR A 406 31.18 3.91 -6.61
CA THR A 406 30.46 2.71 -6.12
C THR A 406 31.43 1.66 -5.59
N ALA A 407 31.71 1.70 -4.28
CA ALA A 407 32.45 0.65 -3.59
C ALA A 407 31.56 -0.57 -3.34
N THR A 408 31.71 -1.62 -4.16
CA THR A 408 31.02 -2.91 -4.00
C THR A 408 31.73 -3.80 -2.98
N THR A 409 31.36 -3.69 -1.70
CA THR A 409 31.76 -4.68 -0.68
C THR A 409 30.82 -5.87 -0.66
N GLY A 410 31.12 -6.89 -1.48
CA GLY A 410 30.45 -8.19 -1.45
C GLY A 410 30.86 -9.02 -0.23
N GLY A 411 29.94 -9.18 0.73
CA GLY A 411 30.11 -10.08 1.87
C GLY A 411 29.56 -11.48 1.56
N VAL A 412 30.46 -12.45 1.33
CA VAL A 412 30.09 -13.85 1.08
C VAL A 412 29.75 -14.54 2.40
N PHE A 413 28.47 -14.84 2.64
CA PHE A 413 28.06 -15.75 3.70
C PHE A 413 27.99 -17.18 3.16
N ALA A 414 29.08 -17.94 3.35
CA ALA A 414 29.12 -19.37 3.08
C ALA A 414 28.31 -20.14 4.15
N GLY A 415 27.09 -20.55 3.79
CA GLY A 415 26.21 -21.32 4.66
C GLY A 415 26.65 -22.78 4.79
N TYR A 416 27.01 -23.21 6.00
CA TYR A 416 27.13 -24.64 6.32
C TYR A 416 25.74 -25.25 6.53
N ILE A 417 25.35 -26.18 5.66
CA ILE A 417 24.17 -27.03 5.88
C ILE A 417 24.62 -28.31 6.59
N VAL A 418 24.24 -28.45 7.86
CA VAL A 418 24.40 -29.71 8.60
C VAL A 418 23.12 -30.53 8.41
N PHE A 419 23.20 -31.61 7.64
CA PHE A 419 22.10 -32.56 7.47
C PHE A 419 21.95 -33.44 8.72
N GLY A 420 21.02 -33.08 9.61
CA GLY A 420 20.59 -33.91 10.73
C GLY A 420 19.50 -34.90 10.32
N VAL A 421 19.78 -36.20 10.42
CA VAL A 421 18.83 -37.28 10.12
C VAL A 421 17.76 -37.37 11.21
N PHE A 422 16.48 -37.29 10.82
CA PHE A 422 15.37 -37.85 11.59
C PHE A 422 14.40 -38.56 10.65
N GLY A 423 14.46 -39.90 10.65
CA GLY A 423 13.38 -40.75 10.15
C GLY A 423 12.46 -41.17 11.30
N GLY A 424 11.17 -41.33 11.02
CA GLY A 424 10.22 -41.95 11.95
C GLY A 424 8.79 -41.40 11.89
N SER A 425 7.82 -42.31 11.75
CA SER A 425 6.42 -42.13 12.18
C SER A 425 5.50 -41.21 11.35
N GLY A 426 5.32 -41.54 10.07
CA GLY A 426 4.19 -41.04 9.29
C GLY A 426 2.85 -41.64 9.73
N ALA A 427 2.14 -40.97 10.65
CA ALA A 427 0.70 -41.16 10.91
C ALA A 427 0.09 -40.01 11.75
N ALA A 428 0.82 -39.48 12.73
CA ALA A 428 0.30 -38.49 13.68
C ALA A 428 0.20 -37.04 13.12
N GLY A 429 0.90 -36.73 12.02
CA GLY A 429 1.07 -35.36 11.53
C GLY A 429 -0.20 -34.67 10.99
N LEU A 430 -1.19 -35.44 10.51
CA LEU A 430 -2.38 -34.87 9.84
C LEU A 430 -3.45 -34.38 10.82
N ALA A 431 -3.58 -34.99 12.00
CA ALA A 431 -4.51 -34.53 13.03
C ALA A 431 -4.04 -33.22 13.69
N GLY A 432 -2.74 -33.12 14.01
CA GLY A 432 -2.14 -31.93 14.61
C GLY A 432 -2.24 -30.68 13.73
N TRP A 433 -2.03 -30.82 12.41
CA TRP A 433 -2.12 -29.69 11.46
C TRP A 433 -3.52 -29.08 11.37
N LYS A 434 -4.58 -29.90 11.49
CA LYS A 434 -5.97 -29.42 11.43
C LYS A 434 -6.36 -28.70 12.73
N LEU A 435 -5.87 -29.16 13.89
CA LEU A 435 -6.09 -28.48 15.17
C LEU A 435 -5.32 -27.14 15.24
N TYR A 436 -4.06 -27.12 14.78
CA TYR A 436 -3.21 -25.93 14.78
C TYR A 436 -3.78 -24.75 13.98
N LYS A 437 -4.52 -25.02 12.88
CA LYS A 437 -5.15 -23.95 12.09
C LYS A 437 -6.30 -23.24 12.81
N ASN A 438 -7.02 -23.90 13.72
CA ASN A 438 -8.15 -23.25 14.43
C ASN A 438 -7.67 -22.28 15.52
N PHE A 439 -6.47 -22.45 16.08
CA PHE A 439 -5.95 -21.60 17.15
C PHE A 439 -5.32 -20.27 16.69
N LYS A 440 -5.14 -20.05 15.37
CA LYS A 440 -4.53 -18.80 14.85
C LYS A 440 -5.51 -17.62 14.69
N GLY A 441 -6.78 -17.76 15.08
CA GLY A 441 -7.81 -16.73 14.93
C GLY A 441 -8.54 -16.31 16.21
N ASP A 442 -8.32 -16.97 17.35
CA ASP A 442 -9.07 -16.71 18.58
C ASP A 442 -8.32 -15.73 19.51
N PRO A 443 -8.86 -14.52 19.79
CA PRO A 443 -8.19 -13.52 20.62
C PRO A 443 -8.26 -13.78 22.14
N TRP A 444 -8.96 -14.82 22.63
CA TRP A 444 -9.28 -14.97 24.06
C TRP A 444 -8.45 -16.00 24.84
N VAL A 445 -7.55 -16.76 24.21
CA VAL A 445 -6.74 -17.76 24.94
C VAL A 445 -5.48 -17.15 25.55
N ARG A 446 -5.62 -16.55 26.74
CA ARG A 446 -4.53 -16.43 27.72
C ARG A 446 -4.82 -17.34 28.90
N GLN A 447 -3.99 -18.38 29.08
CA GLN A 447 -3.96 -19.11 30.35
C GLN A 447 -3.24 -18.28 31.43
N ILE A 448 -3.62 -18.60 32.67
CA ILE A 448 -3.26 -17.97 33.94
C ILE A 448 -1.78 -18.17 34.27
#